data_AF-A0AAV1HTF4-F1
#
_entry.id   AF-A0AAV1HTF4-F1
#
_cell.length_a   1.000
_cell.length_b   1.000
_cell.length_c   1.000
_cell.angle_alpha   90.00
_cell.angle_beta   90.00
_cell.angle_gamma   90.00
#
_symmetry.space_group_name_H-M   'P 1'
#
loop_
_entity.id
_entity.type
_entity.pdbx_description
1 polymer ?
#
loop_
_entity_poly.entity_id
_entity_poly.type
_entity_poly.pdbx_seq_one_letter_code
_entity_poly.pdbx_strand_id
1 'polypeptide(L)'
;MDQRGKYLSCLGYHRKAYVIDWWRWLTRKIPLLEIASPLLKRAAVCAICLVLSRIGNVIFLPGLDLEAVGSNLTSGAEHAALQGDLQGHLFGLASPLSIYSLGIGPYIDASWLLSGMMLLKFPLRAYRHLNTLRRSGREGASALKLYTQVGALGFAVVLGARRAAELRPYAGRRALFVTDTMLQLVAGAMVLRYAVDQNERAGLGDGIALLICAGIGSRYADLLQRLPAALAAAQAPVWNVGLAVAGCGALVYAATFITKVEKRLPLVYYKRRLKERQKEITHGILPPEPQRAPDYIPLRLTPSGTGSLLMASFVFSLLPACMGWLSPAAASALAALMFSPAVKPWAFGVVVMLTCYLDFSGGSAAHDFSEWLGSVDAGVKGISPGPFTEEFLTREQGTLRLLGSLCMAGLAIAAHLLDATCTRQLGFSLDSLSLILMSGFITTAHRQAQALLRIPRLSRALAQERELLKLSSIGA
;
A
#
# COMPACT_ATOMS: atom_id res chain seq x y z
N MET A 1 9.38 6.79 -51.41
CA MET A 1 8.61 6.65 -50.15
C MET A 1 9.58 6.66 -48.97
N ASP A 2 10.16 7.83 -48.71
CA ASP A 2 11.40 7.98 -47.93
C ASP A 2 11.24 9.03 -46.81
N GLN A 3 10.28 8.83 -45.89
CA GLN A 3 10.08 9.76 -44.76
C GLN A 3 9.61 9.12 -43.43
N ARG A 4 9.64 7.79 -43.27
CA ARG A 4 9.31 7.14 -41.97
C ARG A 4 10.52 6.80 -41.09
N GLY A 5 11.75 6.98 -41.58
CA GLY A 5 12.99 6.64 -40.88
C GLY A 5 13.63 7.75 -40.02
N LYS A 6 13.13 8.99 -40.04
CA LYS A 6 13.80 10.16 -39.43
C LYS A 6 13.18 10.69 -38.12
N TYR A 7 12.10 10.09 -37.61
CA TYR A 7 11.49 10.49 -36.33
C TYR A 7 11.89 9.62 -35.13
N LEU A 8 12.54 8.47 -35.37
CA LEU A 8 12.99 7.55 -34.31
C LEU A 8 14.41 7.84 -33.80
N SER A 9 15.12 8.82 -34.37
CA SER A 9 16.50 9.17 -34.01
C SER A 9 16.61 10.34 -33.01
N CYS A 10 15.52 11.01 -32.65
CA CYS A 10 15.56 12.17 -31.73
C CYS A 10 15.18 11.85 -30.27
N LEU A 11 14.75 10.63 -29.96
CA LEU A 11 14.52 10.14 -28.59
C LEU A 11 15.64 9.17 -28.16
N GLY A 12 16.88 9.51 -28.55
CA GLY A 12 18.09 8.99 -27.93
C GLY A 12 18.18 9.48 -26.49
N TYR A 13 17.39 8.87 -25.60
CA TYR A 13 17.45 9.13 -24.17
C TYR A 13 18.78 8.54 -23.65
N HIS A 14 19.80 9.39 -23.63
CA HIS A 14 21.10 9.10 -23.04
C HIS A 14 20.89 8.59 -21.61
N ARG A 15 21.12 7.30 -21.45
CA ARG A 15 21.08 6.53 -20.21
C ARG A 15 22.29 6.86 -19.33
N LYS A 16 22.45 8.13 -18.96
CA LYS A 16 23.42 8.60 -17.96
C LYS A 16 22.81 9.79 -17.21
N ALA A 17 21.74 9.54 -16.47
CA ALA A 17 21.40 10.43 -15.37
C ALA A 17 22.50 10.25 -14.32
N TYR A 18 23.36 11.26 -14.17
CA TYR A 18 24.27 11.44 -13.04
C TYR A 18 23.44 11.70 -11.76
N VAL A 19 22.59 10.76 -11.39
CA VAL A 19 22.13 10.66 -10.00
C VAL A 19 23.26 9.92 -9.31
N ILE A 20 23.86 10.57 -8.31
CA ILE A 20 24.89 10.00 -7.44
C ILE A 20 24.46 8.57 -7.08
N ASP A 21 25.10 7.60 -7.74
CA ASP A 21 24.74 6.17 -7.71
C ASP A 21 25.29 5.55 -6.42
N TRP A 22 25.09 6.25 -5.29
CA TRP A 22 25.54 5.84 -3.95
C TRP A 22 25.03 4.44 -3.62
N TRP A 23 23.87 4.08 -4.19
CA TRP A 23 23.30 2.74 -4.12
C TRP A 23 24.16 1.66 -4.80
N ARG A 24 24.70 1.92 -6.00
CA ARG A 24 25.62 0.98 -6.67
C ARG A 24 26.95 0.89 -5.94
N TRP A 25 27.39 1.98 -5.33
CA TRP A 25 28.58 1.99 -4.49
C TRP A 25 28.39 1.17 -3.20
N LEU A 26 27.24 1.34 -2.52
CA LEU A 26 26.92 0.65 -1.28
C LEU A 26 26.71 -0.86 -1.50
N THR A 27 26.00 -1.24 -2.57
CA THR A 27 25.78 -2.65 -2.92
C THR A 27 27.04 -3.37 -3.41
N ARG A 28 28.03 -2.65 -3.96
CA ARG A 28 29.35 -3.20 -4.32
C ARG A 28 30.28 -3.38 -3.11
N LYS A 29 30.13 -2.59 -2.06
CA LYS A 29 31.01 -2.62 -0.88
C LYS A 29 30.62 -3.64 0.20
N ILE A 30 29.45 -4.27 0.10
CA ILE A 30 28.98 -5.26 1.08
C ILE A 30 29.23 -6.69 0.53
N PRO A 31 30.33 -7.37 0.90
CA PRO A 31 30.69 -8.70 0.38
C PRO A 31 29.70 -9.81 0.77
N LEU A 32 28.80 -9.56 1.74
CA LEU A 32 27.74 -10.51 2.13
C LEU A 32 26.69 -10.74 1.02
N LEU A 33 26.62 -9.85 0.01
CA LEU A 33 25.66 -9.93 -1.09
C LEU A 33 26.10 -10.82 -2.26
N GLU A 34 27.36 -11.27 -2.30
CA GLU A 34 27.86 -12.09 -3.41
C GLU A 34 27.50 -13.58 -3.27
N ILE A 35 27.47 -14.10 -2.04
CA ILE A 35 27.29 -15.53 -1.74
C ILE A 35 25.79 -15.89 -1.49
N ALA A 36 24.93 -14.89 -1.34
CA ALA A 36 23.57 -15.08 -0.85
C ALA A 36 22.54 -15.39 -1.96
N SER A 37 21.54 -16.22 -1.62
CA SER A 37 20.38 -16.54 -2.47
C SER A 37 19.68 -15.26 -2.98
N PRO A 38 19.00 -15.27 -4.14
CA PRO A 38 18.37 -14.08 -4.71
C PRO A 38 17.38 -13.38 -3.76
N LEU A 39 16.82 -14.12 -2.79
CA LEU A 39 15.97 -13.57 -1.73
C LEU A 39 16.74 -12.76 -0.70
N LEU A 40 17.87 -13.28 -0.23
CA LEU A 40 18.70 -12.58 0.76
C LEU A 40 19.20 -11.25 0.22
N LYS A 41 19.52 -11.18 -1.09
CA LYS A 41 19.89 -9.92 -1.73
C LYS A 41 18.77 -8.87 -1.65
N ARG A 42 17.54 -9.29 -1.94
CA ARG A 42 16.37 -8.40 -1.86
C ARG A 42 16.01 -8.05 -0.41
N ALA A 43 16.15 -8.98 0.53
CA ALA A 43 15.93 -8.73 1.95
C ALA A 43 16.96 -7.75 2.53
N ALA A 44 18.22 -7.85 2.10
CA ALA A 44 19.27 -6.89 2.48
C ALA A 44 18.96 -5.48 1.96
N VAL A 45 18.44 -5.35 0.74
CA VAL A 45 17.94 -4.07 0.21
C VAL A 45 16.83 -3.51 1.10
N CYS A 46 15.85 -4.33 1.48
CA CYS A 46 14.81 -3.92 2.42
C CYS A 46 15.41 -3.42 3.74
N ALA A 47 16.35 -4.17 4.31
CA ALA A 47 16.99 -3.82 5.58
C ALA A 47 17.75 -2.48 5.49
N ILE A 48 18.46 -2.22 4.40
CA ILE A 48 19.14 -0.93 4.17
C ILE A 48 18.13 0.22 4.11
N CYS A 49 17.01 0.04 3.40
CA CYS A 49 15.95 1.06 3.36
C CYS A 49 15.35 1.33 4.74
N LEU A 50 15.21 0.30 5.59
CA LEU A 50 14.74 0.46 6.97
C LEU A 50 15.75 1.17 7.87
N VAL A 51 17.05 0.89 7.70
CA VAL A 51 18.09 1.61 8.44
C VAL A 51 18.10 3.08 8.04
N LEU A 52 18.00 3.37 6.74
CA LEU A 52 17.98 4.74 6.23
C LEU A 52 16.80 5.54 6.79
N SER A 53 15.61 4.93 6.89
CA SER A 53 14.45 5.60 7.47
C SER A 53 14.60 5.88 8.95
N ARG A 54 15.41 5.09 9.68
CA ARG A 54 15.67 5.31 11.11
C ARG A 54 16.74 6.36 11.38
N ILE A 55 17.78 6.42 10.56
CA ILE A 55 18.85 7.41 10.72
C ILE A 55 18.28 8.83 10.68
N GLY A 56 17.36 9.12 9.75
CA GLY A 56 16.81 10.48 9.66
C GLY A 56 15.85 10.87 10.78
N ASN A 57 15.38 9.93 11.61
CA ASN A 57 14.63 10.25 12.83
C ASN A 57 15.53 10.78 13.95
N VAL A 58 16.80 10.38 13.97
CA VAL A 58 17.77 10.84 14.96
C VAL A 58 18.24 12.27 14.66
N ILE A 59 18.09 12.73 13.41
CA ILE A 59 18.52 14.06 13.00
C ILE A 59 17.41 15.07 13.29
N PHE A 60 17.65 15.93 14.28
CA PHE A 60 16.75 17.01 14.67
C PHE A 60 16.80 18.19 13.69
N LEU A 61 15.68 18.90 13.58
CA LEU A 61 15.58 20.13 12.82
C LEU A 61 16.43 21.24 13.48
N PRO A 62 17.37 21.87 12.75
CA PRO A 62 18.12 23.01 13.26
C PRO A 62 17.20 24.20 13.58
N GLY A 63 17.43 24.83 14.73
CA GLY A 63 16.72 26.06 15.14
C GLY A 63 15.50 25.85 16.03
N LEU A 64 15.26 24.63 16.53
CA LEU A 64 14.27 24.34 17.57
C LEU A 64 14.94 24.33 18.95
N ASP A 65 14.31 25.01 19.92
CA ASP A 65 14.72 24.94 21.32
C ASP A 65 14.12 23.68 21.95
N LEU A 66 14.95 22.64 22.10
CA LEU A 66 14.55 21.34 22.63
C LEU A 66 13.99 21.42 24.06
N GLU A 67 14.44 22.41 24.85
CA GLU A 67 13.97 22.66 26.22
C GLU A 67 12.55 23.24 26.26
N ALA A 68 12.23 24.17 25.34
CA ALA A 68 10.90 24.76 25.21
C ALA A 68 9.85 23.74 24.70
N VAL A 69 10.30 22.73 23.95
CA VAL A 69 9.46 21.62 23.55
C VAL A 69 9.30 20.60 24.70
N GLY A 70 10.38 20.30 25.44
CA GLY A 70 10.36 19.37 26.57
C GLY A 70 9.42 19.79 27.71
N SER A 71 9.33 21.08 28.03
CA SER A 71 8.43 21.59 29.07
C SER A 71 6.94 21.52 28.68
N ASN A 72 6.60 21.90 27.45
CA ASN A 72 5.21 21.87 26.96
C ASN A 72 4.70 20.45 26.63
N LEU A 73 5.61 19.50 26.38
CA LEU A 73 5.25 18.08 26.26
C LEU A 73 4.77 17.48 27.60
N THR A 74 5.07 18.08 28.75
CA THR A 74 4.57 17.57 30.05
C THR A 74 3.17 18.08 30.41
N SER A 75 2.70 19.18 29.81
CA SER A 75 1.34 19.70 29.98
C SER A 75 0.37 19.04 28.99
N GLY A 76 -0.35 18.01 29.47
CA GLY A 76 -1.12 17.02 28.71
C GLY A 76 -2.27 17.48 27.78
N ALA A 77 -2.44 18.77 27.48
CA ALA A 77 -3.47 19.26 26.56
C ALA A 77 -2.93 19.57 25.14
N GLU A 78 -1.73 20.15 25.03
CA GLU A 78 -1.10 20.49 23.73
C GLU A 78 -0.38 19.30 23.09
N HIS A 79 -0.10 18.27 23.89
CA HIS A 79 0.49 16.99 23.46
C HIS A 79 -0.34 16.29 22.38
N ALA A 80 -1.68 16.41 22.47
CA ALA A 80 -2.61 15.81 21.53
C ALA A 80 -2.74 16.59 20.21
N ALA A 81 -2.42 17.89 20.18
CA ALA A 81 -2.49 18.72 18.98
C ALA A 81 -1.22 18.59 18.13
N LEU A 82 -0.04 18.50 18.77
CA LEU A 82 1.25 18.27 18.10
C LEU A 82 1.44 16.82 17.63
N GLN A 83 0.77 15.85 18.28
CA GLN A 83 0.72 14.43 17.86
C GLN A 83 -0.58 14.08 17.11
N GLY A 84 -1.49 15.03 16.95
CA GLY A 84 -2.89 14.81 16.56
C GLY A 84 -3.14 14.56 15.09
N ASP A 85 -2.09 14.56 14.26
CA ASP A 85 -2.26 14.20 12.87
C ASP A 85 -2.41 12.68 12.76
N LEU A 86 -3.55 12.23 12.25
CA LEU A 86 -3.91 10.82 12.12
C LEU A 86 -2.79 10.03 11.43
N GLN A 87 -2.07 10.66 10.49
CA GLN A 87 -0.92 10.08 9.79
C GLN A 87 0.33 9.94 10.66
N GLY A 88 0.64 10.92 11.52
CA GLY A 88 1.73 10.85 12.48
C GLY A 88 1.50 9.78 13.56
N HIS A 89 0.22 9.56 13.91
CA HIS A 89 -0.19 8.46 14.78
C HIS A 89 -0.10 7.09 14.08
N LEU A 90 -0.61 6.96 12.85
CA LEU A 90 -0.71 5.66 12.18
C LEU A 90 0.64 5.10 11.70
N PHE A 91 1.62 5.96 11.40
CA PHE A 91 2.84 5.49 10.74
C PHE A 91 4.04 5.33 11.65
N GLY A 92 4.13 5.94 12.83
CA GLY A 92 5.23 5.68 13.79
C GLY A 92 6.66 5.90 13.27
N LEU A 93 6.78 6.46 12.06
CA LEU A 93 8.01 6.63 11.32
C LEU A 93 8.65 7.99 11.56
N ALA A 94 7.95 8.94 12.18
CA ALA A 94 8.38 10.32 12.28
C ALA A 94 8.40 10.77 13.73
N SER A 95 9.58 11.10 14.25
CA SER A 95 9.70 11.92 15.46
C SER A 95 9.25 13.34 15.13
N PRO A 96 8.43 13.99 15.97
CA PRO A 96 7.75 15.25 15.64
C PRO A 96 8.70 16.45 15.43
N LEU A 97 9.99 16.28 15.74
CA LEU A 97 11.04 17.31 15.69
C LEU A 97 12.21 16.94 14.75
N SER A 98 12.06 15.87 13.96
CA SER A 98 13.12 15.38 13.07
C SER A 98 12.98 15.89 11.64
N ILE A 99 14.06 15.82 10.86
CA ILE A 99 14.04 16.13 9.40
C ILE A 99 13.01 15.24 8.67
N TYR A 100 12.75 14.05 9.19
CA TYR A 100 11.73 13.12 8.69
C TYR A 100 10.35 13.31 9.35
N SER A 101 10.06 14.50 9.90
CA SER A 101 8.77 14.76 10.55
C SER A 101 7.56 14.57 9.62
N LEU A 102 7.70 14.81 8.31
CA LEU A 102 6.64 14.53 7.32
C LEU A 102 6.51 13.04 6.98
N GLY A 103 7.55 12.25 7.28
CA GLY A 103 7.63 10.83 6.95
C GLY A 103 7.40 10.57 5.46
N ILE A 104 6.67 9.48 5.20
CA ILE A 104 6.29 9.04 3.85
C ILE A 104 4.88 9.49 3.45
N GLY A 105 4.17 10.19 4.34
CA GLY A 105 2.79 10.65 4.15
C GLY A 105 2.55 11.37 2.82
N PRO A 106 3.36 12.38 2.42
CA PRO A 106 3.18 13.07 1.14
C PRO A 106 3.22 12.16 -0.09
N TYR A 107 3.98 11.06 -0.02
CA TYR A 107 4.07 10.10 -1.11
C TYR A 107 2.86 9.15 -1.11
N ILE A 108 2.43 8.69 0.06
CA ILE A 108 1.19 7.92 0.23
C ILE A 108 0.00 8.71 -0.35
N ASP A 109 -0.12 9.97 0.04
CA ASP A 109 -1.21 10.86 -0.34
C ASP A 109 -1.22 11.12 -1.83
N ALA A 110 -0.04 11.36 -2.43
CA ALA A 110 0.08 11.52 -3.88
C ALA A 110 -0.29 10.25 -4.65
N SER A 111 0.13 9.08 -4.17
CA SER A 111 -0.19 7.80 -4.81
C SER A 111 -1.69 7.53 -4.74
N TRP A 112 -2.31 7.74 -3.59
CA TRP A 112 -3.75 7.55 -3.42
C TRP A 112 -4.58 8.58 -4.17
N LEU A 113 -4.16 9.86 -4.20
CA LEU A 113 -4.80 10.86 -5.03
C LEU A 113 -4.81 10.45 -6.50
N LEU A 114 -3.68 9.97 -7.02
CA LEU A 114 -3.58 9.56 -8.42
C LEU A 114 -4.46 8.34 -8.71
N SER A 115 -4.47 7.34 -7.83
CA SER A 115 -5.38 6.19 -7.92
C SER A 115 -6.86 6.62 -7.85
N GLY A 116 -7.18 7.57 -6.97
CA GLY A 116 -8.51 8.16 -6.84
C GLY A 116 -8.97 8.86 -8.12
N MET A 117 -8.11 9.71 -8.68
CA MET A 117 -8.37 10.49 -9.87
C MET A 117 -8.57 9.62 -11.12
N MET A 118 -7.89 8.47 -11.21
CA MET A 118 -8.15 7.49 -12.27
C MET A 118 -9.55 6.91 -12.20
N LEU A 119 -10.09 6.71 -11.00
CA LEU A 119 -11.38 6.03 -10.83
C LEU A 119 -12.56 6.98 -11.00
N LEU A 120 -12.45 8.21 -10.50
CA LEU A 120 -13.57 9.14 -10.38
C LEU A 120 -14.10 9.68 -11.72
N LYS A 121 -13.50 9.29 -12.87
CA LYS A 121 -13.86 9.75 -14.24
C LYS A 121 -14.03 11.29 -14.37
N PHE A 122 -13.41 12.06 -13.47
CA PHE A 122 -13.43 13.51 -13.41
C PHE A 122 -12.01 14.02 -13.67
N PRO A 123 -11.72 14.94 -14.62
CA PRO A 123 -12.43 15.32 -15.85
C PRO A 123 -12.05 14.43 -17.05
N LEU A 124 -12.93 14.38 -18.07
CA LEU A 124 -12.85 13.52 -19.27
C LEU A 124 -11.50 13.52 -20.03
N ARG A 125 -10.68 14.57 -19.92
CA ARG A 125 -9.37 14.67 -20.60
C ARG A 125 -8.23 13.99 -19.85
N ALA A 126 -8.11 14.22 -18.54
CA ALA A 126 -7.05 13.61 -17.71
C ALA A 126 -7.25 12.10 -17.59
N TYR A 127 -8.49 11.65 -17.45
CA TYR A 127 -8.84 10.23 -17.41
C TYR A 127 -8.46 9.48 -18.69
N ARG A 128 -8.78 10.05 -19.87
CA ARG A 128 -8.41 9.43 -21.16
C ARG A 128 -6.90 9.29 -21.29
N HIS A 129 -6.15 10.32 -20.94
CA HIS A 129 -4.70 10.26 -21.00
C HIS A 129 -4.12 9.22 -20.03
N LEU A 130 -4.53 9.25 -18.76
CA LEU A 130 -4.07 8.28 -17.76
C LEU A 130 -4.43 6.83 -18.12
N ASN A 131 -5.60 6.59 -18.71
CA ASN A 131 -5.96 5.27 -19.19
C ASN A 131 -5.14 4.83 -20.41
N THR A 132 -4.84 5.73 -21.35
CA THR A 132 -3.92 5.40 -22.45
C THR A 132 -2.52 5.06 -21.95
N LEU A 133 -2.03 5.80 -20.96
CA LEU A 133 -0.78 5.50 -20.25
C LEU A 133 -0.87 4.16 -19.54
N ARG A 134 -1.96 3.83 -18.86
CA ARG A 134 -2.12 2.50 -18.22
C ARG A 134 -2.04 1.36 -19.24
N ARG A 135 -2.56 1.57 -20.46
CA ARG A 135 -2.55 0.59 -21.55
C ARG A 135 -1.23 0.51 -22.31
N SER A 136 -0.37 1.54 -22.26
CA SER A 136 0.93 1.56 -22.97
C SER A 136 2.02 0.69 -22.33
N GLY A 137 1.66 -0.20 -21.40
CA GLY A 137 2.55 -1.21 -20.85
C GLY A 137 3.66 -0.62 -19.99
N ARG A 138 4.92 -0.92 -20.34
CA ARG A 138 6.10 -0.54 -19.53
C ARG A 138 6.37 0.97 -19.52
N GLU A 139 6.21 1.64 -20.66
CA GLU A 139 6.44 3.09 -20.77
C GLU A 139 5.38 3.85 -19.95
N GLY A 140 4.13 3.41 -20.08
CA GLY A 140 3.00 3.88 -19.30
C GLY A 140 3.17 3.84 -17.79
N ALA A 141 3.60 2.68 -17.27
CA ALA A 141 3.87 2.51 -15.86
C ALA A 141 4.98 3.46 -15.35
N SER A 142 6.02 3.70 -16.17
CA SER A 142 7.10 4.61 -15.81
C SER A 142 6.66 6.08 -15.77
N ALA A 143 5.81 6.49 -16.71
CA ALA A 143 5.24 7.83 -16.73
C ALA A 143 4.24 8.03 -15.58
N LEU A 144 3.44 7.01 -15.27
CA LEU A 144 2.54 7.08 -14.12
C LEU A 144 3.29 7.24 -12.81
N LYS A 145 4.41 6.52 -12.67
CA LYS A 145 5.32 6.70 -11.56
C LYS A 145 5.84 8.14 -11.51
N LEU A 146 6.28 8.72 -12.63
CA LEU A 146 6.71 10.12 -12.67
C LEU A 146 5.62 11.11 -12.21
N TYR A 147 4.35 10.87 -12.56
CA TYR A 147 3.24 11.69 -12.04
C TYR A 147 3.06 11.56 -10.52
N THR A 148 3.13 10.34 -9.95
CA THR A 148 3.09 10.18 -8.48
C THR A 148 4.24 10.92 -7.80
N GLN A 149 5.41 10.92 -8.44
CA GLN A 149 6.62 11.53 -7.93
C GLN A 149 6.52 13.07 -7.89
N VAL A 150 5.99 13.68 -8.94
CA VAL A 150 5.73 15.13 -8.99
C VAL A 150 4.62 15.50 -8.01
N GLY A 151 3.55 14.70 -7.93
CA GLY A 151 2.47 14.91 -6.96
C GLY A 151 2.98 14.89 -5.51
N ALA A 152 3.87 13.94 -5.18
CA ALA A 152 4.46 13.83 -3.85
C ALA A 152 5.31 15.05 -3.48
N LEU A 153 5.97 15.67 -4.45
CA LEU A 153 6.70 16.93 -4.23
C LEU A 153 5.74 18.07 -3.90
N GLY A 154 4.63 18.19 -4.64
CA GLY A 154 3.59 19.17 -4.34
C GLY A 154 2.99 19.00 -2.94
N PHE A 155 2.63 17.76 -2.57
CA PHE A 155 2.15 17.47 -1.23
C PHE A 155 3.18 17.74 -0.15
N ALA A 156 4.45 17.40 -0.37
CA ALA A 156 5.51 17.63 0.61
C ALA A 156 5.73 19.13 0.87
N VAL A 157 5.62 19.96 -0.16
CA VAL A 157 5.69 21.43 -0.05
C VAL A 157 4.54 21.96 0.79
N VAL A 158 3.30 21.55 0.51
CA VAL A 158 2.11 22.02 1.25
C VAL A 158 2.12 21.56 2.70
N LEU A 159 2.34 20.26 2.94
CA LEU A 159 2.42 19.69 4.28
C LEU A 159 3.63 20.22 5.06
N GLY A 160 4.75 20.44 4.37
CA GLY A 160 5.97 20.98 4.94
C GLY A 160 5.80 22.43 5.40
N ALA A 161 5.14 23.26 4.58
CA ALA A 161 4.83 24.64 4.93
C ALA A 161 3.87 24.72 6.14
N ARG A 162 2.84 23.87 6.16
CA ARG A 162 1.91 23.76 7.29
C ARG A 162 2.66 23.37 8.57
N ARG A 163 3.47 22.31 8.51
CA ARG A 163 4.21 21.81 9.68
C ARG A 163 5.24 22.81 10.18
N ALA A 164 5.93 23.50 9.28
CA ALA A 164 6.86 24.58 9.61
C ALA A 164 6.16 25.76 10.30
N ALA A 165 4.92 26.11 9.90
CA ALA A 165 4.13 27.13 10.56
C ALA A 165 3.69 26.71 11.97
N GLU A 166 3.33 25.44 12.19
CA GLU A 166 3.00 24.87 13.50
C GLU A 166 4.21 24.83 14.45
N LEU A 167 5.42 24.68 13.92
CA LEU A 167 6.67 24.64 14.70
C LEU A 167 7.24 26.03 15.01
N ARG A 168 6.74 27.09 14.35
CA ARG A 168 7.16 28.48 14.56
C ARG A 168 7.18 28.96 16.02
N PRO A 169 6.18 28.67 16.88
CA PRO A 169 6.21 29.12 18.28
C PRO A 169 7.33 28.47 19.11
N TYR A 170 7.88 27.33 18.67
CA TYR A 170 8.97 26.61 19.35
C TYR A 170 10.36 26.96 18.81
N ALA A 171 10.42 27.86 17.84
CA ALA A 171 11.65 28.39 17.29
C ALA A 171 11.83 29.83 17.77
N GLY A 172 13.00 30.16 18.33
CA GLY A 172 13.34 31.55 18.64
C GLY A 172 13.08 32.48 17.44
N ARG A 173 12.77 33.77 17.69
CA ARG A 173 12.35 34.80 16.69
C ARG A 173 13.29 34.90 15.46
N ARG A 174 13.19 33.95 14.52
CA ARG A 174 13.91 33.89 13.25
C ARG A 174 12.92 33.99 12.10
N ALA A 175 13.02 35.06 11.32
CA ALA A 175 12.11 35.33 10.20
C ALA A 175 12.17 34.26 9.09
N LEU A 176 13.33 33.63 8.88
CA LEU A 176 13.57 32.61 7.84
C LEU A 176 13.37 31.16 8.32
N PHE A 177 12.92 30.96 9.56
CA PHE A 177 12.78 29.61 10.12
C PHE A 177 11.79 28.75 9.32
N VAL A 178 10.65 29.32 8.93
CA VAL A 178 9.58 28.58 8.22
C VAL A 178 10.06 28.09 6.86
N THR A 179 10.81 28.90 6.12
CA THR A 179 11.30 28.53 4.79
C THR A 179 12.44 27.50 4.85
N ASP A 180 13.36 27.64 5.80
CA ASP A 180 14.48 26.71 5.96
C ASP A 180 13.98 25.33 6.45
N THR A 181 13.13 25.32 7.48
CA THR A 181 12.51 24.08 7.98
C THR A 181 11.64 23.40 6.94
N MET A 182 10.85 24.14 6.17
CA MET A 182 10.08 23.59 5.06
C MET A 182 10.99 22.90 4.03
N LEU A 183 12.09 23.54 3.62
CA LEU A 183 13.01 22.95 2.64
C LEU A 183 13.64 21.65 3.17
N GLN A 184 14.02 21.63 4.44
CA GLN A 184 14.59 20.45 5.11
C GLN A 184 13.58 19.31 5.23
N LEU A 185 12.33 19.62 5.60
CA LEU A 185 11.23 18.65 5.66
C LEU A 185 10.92 18.06 4.28
N VAL A 186 10.90 18.89 3.23
CA VAL A 186 10.71 18.43 1.85
C VAL A 186 11.86 17.54 1.41
N ALA A 187 13.11 17.95 1.70
CA ALA A 187 14.29 17.14 1.40
C ALA A 187 14.22 15.77 2.10
N GLY A 188 13.82 15.74 3.38
CA GLY A 188 13.63 14.52 4.14
C GLY A 188 12.60 13.57 3.52
N ALA A 189 11.42 14.10 3.18
CA ALA A 189 10.36 13.33 2.52
C ALA A 189 10.79 12.78 1.15
N MET A 190 11.56 13.54 0.37
CA MET A 190 12.09 13.09 -0.92
C MET A 190 13.13 11.98 -0.79
N VAL A 191 13.97 12.01 0.25
CA VAL A 191 14.92 10.92 0.55
C VAL A 191 14.17 9.63 0.90
N LEU A 192 13.14 9.71 1.76
CA LEU A 192 12.30 8.56 2.11
C LEU A 192 11.59 7.98 0.88
N ARG A 193 11.02 8.84 0.03
CA ARG A 193 10.44 8.42 -1.25
C ARG A 193 11.46 7.72 -2.13
N TYR A 194 12.67 8.25 -2.23
CA TYR A 194 13.73 7.58 -3.00
C TYR A 194 14.04 6.19 -2.44
N ALA A 195 14.06 6.02 -1.12
CA ALA A 195 14.25 4.72 -0.48
C ALA A 195 13.13 3.72 -0.84
N VAL A 196 11.87 4.18 -0.92
CA VAL A 196 10.74 3.38 -1.41
C VAL A 196 10.97 2.93 -2.85
N ASP A 197 11.36 3.85 -3.71
CA ASP A 197 11.58 3.59 -5.13
C ASP A 197 12.68 2.54 -5.34
N GLN A 198 13.71 2.53 -4.50
CA GLN A 198 14.75 1.49 -4.52
C GLN A 198 14.23 0.15 -4.00
N ASN A 199 13.40 0.16 -2.95
CA ASN A 199 12.79 -1.08 -2.44
C ASN A 199 11.84 -1.72 -3.47
N GLU A 200 11.03 -0.94 -4.17
CA GLU A 200 10.14 -1.47 -5.22
C GLU A 200 10.91 -2.10 -6.39
N ARG A 201 12.10 -1.57 -6.71
CA ARG A 201 12.93 -2.06 -7.82
C ARG A 201 13.72 -3.32 -7.46
N ALA A 202 14.31 -3.35 -6.28
CA ALA A 202 15.31 -4.35 -5.90
C ALA A 202 14.98 -5.11 -4.60
N GLY A 203 13.90 -4.75 -3.91
CA GLY A 203 13.48 -5.34 -2.64
C GLY A 203 12.36 -6.37 -2.78
N LEU A 204 11.70 -6.61 -1.64
CA LEU A 204 10.54 -7.48 -1.45
C LEU A 204 9.36 -6.62 -0.98
N GLY A 205 8.16 -6.94 -1.44
CA GLY A 205 6.95 -6.23 -1.03
C GLY A 205 6.74 -4.91 -1.78
N ASP A 206 5.69 -4.23 -1.36
CA ASP A 206 5.47 -2.82 -1.64
C ASP A 206 6.37 -1.99 -0.70
N GLY A 207 7.16 -1.07 -1.26
CA GLY A 207 8.08 -0.24 -0.48
C GLY A 207 7.38 0.74 0.46
N ILE A 208 6.20 1.23 0.09
CA ILE A 208 5.39 2.10 0.96
C ILE A 208 4.97 1.31 2.19
N ALA A 209 4.36 0.16 1.96
CA ALA A 209 3.83 -0.69 3.02
C ALA A 209 4.94 -1.24 3.93
N LEU A 210 6.13 -1.53 3.40
CA LEU A 210 7.30 -1.94 4.19
C LEU A 210 7.68 -0.87 5.22
N LEU A 211 7.79 0.39 4.77
CA LEU A 211 8.13 1.50 5.65
C LEU A 211 7.05 1.70 6.72
N ILE A 212 5.77 1.73 6.34
CA ILE A 212 4.66 1.81 7.28
C ILE A 212 4.77 0.72 8.36
N CYS A 213 4.99 -0.53 7.94
CA CYS A 213 5.09 -1.66 8.88
C CYS A 213 6.27 -1.53 9.84
N ALA A 214 7.41 -1.03 9.36
CA ALA A 214 8.55 -0.80 10.23
C ALA A 214 8.27 0.27 11.28
N GLY A 215 7.55 1.34 10.92
CA GLY A 215 7.13 2.39 11.83
C GLY A 215 6.14 1.94 12.89
N ILE A 216 5.16 1.13 12.47
CA ILE A 216 4.23 0.47 13.39
C ILE A 216 5.01 -0.43 14.35
N GLY A 217 5.95 -1.24 13.84
CA GLY A 217 6.79 -2.12 14.65
C GLY A 217 7.57 -1.40 15.75
N SER A 218 8.15 -0.22 15.48
CA SER A 218 8.83 0.56 16.53
C SER A 218 7.88 1.09 17.59
N ARG A 219 6.68 1.54 17.20
CA ARG A 219 5.69 2.01 18.17
C ARG A 219 5.25 0.91 19.12
N TYR A 220 5.06 -0.30 18.60
CA TYR A 220 4.73 -1.45 19.44
C TYR A 220 5.89 -1.83 20.38
N ALA A 221 7.14 -1.70 19.93
CA ALA A 221 8.30 -1.91 20.80
C ALA A 221 8.32 -0.89 21.96
N ASP A 222 8.08 0.39 21.68
CA ASP A 222 7.99 1.44 22.72
C ASP A 222 6.79 1.19 23.66
N LEU A 223 5.65 0.76 23.12
CA LEU A 223 4.47 0.41 23.91
C LEU A 223 4.75 -0.77 24.85
N LEU A 224 5.42 -1.81 24.36
CA LEU A 224 5.83 -2.98 25.16
C LEU A 224 6.76 -2.59 26.31
N GLN A 225 7.67 -1.64 26.10
CA GLN A 225 8.57 -1.14 27.14
C GLN A 225 7.83 -0.32 28.21
N ARG A 226 6.80 0.44 27.82
CA ARG A 226 6.01 1.28 28.74
C ARG A 226 4.88 0.52 29.43
N LEU A 227 4.49 -0.64 28.89
CA LEU A 227 3.39 -1.46 29.37
C LEU A 227 3.46 -1.78 30.88
N PRO A 228 4.61 -2.19 31.45
CA PRO A 228 4.68 -2.53 32.88
C PRO A 228 4.43 -1.33 33.79
N ALA A 229 4.97 -0.16 33.43
CA ALA A 229 4.77 1.07 34.18
C ALA A 229 3.33 1.59 34.08
N ALA A 230 2.73 1.49 32.88
CA ALA A 230 1.33 1.86 32.67
C ALA A 230 0.38 0.94 33.44
N LEU A 231 0.67 -0.37 33.49
CA LEU A 231 -0.09 -1.34 34.27
C LEU A 231 -0.04 -1.07 35.78
N ALA A 232 1.15 -0.74 36.29
CA ALA A 232 1.33 -0.37 37.69
C ALA A 232 0.56 0.92 38.05
N ALA A 233 0.56 1.90 37.14
CA ALA A 233 -0.16 3.17 37.32
C ALA A 233 -1.68 3.04 37.22
N ALA A 234 -2.19 2.20 36.32
CA ALA A 234 -3.62 2.06 36.07
C ALA A 234 -4.35 1.21 37.13
N GLN A 235 -3.62 0.49 38.00
CA GLN A 235 -4.18 -0.53 38.89
C GLN A 235 -5.11 -1.52 38.16
N ALA A 236 -4.90 -1.69 36.85
CA ALA A 236 -5.79 -2.46 36.02
C ALA A 236 -5.59 -3.95 36.35
N PRO A 237 -6.68 -4.73 36.50
CA PRO A 237 -6.55 -6.14 36.77
C PRO A 237 -5.91 -6.82 35.55
N VAL A 238 -5.01 -7.79 35.81
CA VAL A 238 -4.22 -8.48 34.77
C VAL A 238 -5.11 -9.10 33.67
N TRP A 239 -6.35 -9.47 34.00
CA TRP A 239 -7.30 -10.01 33.03
C TRP A 239 -7.69 -9.01 31.91
N ASN A 240 -7.69 -7.69 32.18
CA ASN A 240 -7.98 -6.67 31.16
C ASN A 240 -6.93 -6.66 30.06
N VAL A 241 -5.65 -6.86 30.41
CA VAL A 241 -4.56 -6.96 29.42
C VAL A 241 -4.72 -8.23 28.60
N GLY A 242 -5.02 -9.35 29.24
CA GLY A 242 -5.29 -10.61 28.55
C GLY A 242 -6.43 -10.49 27.53
N LEU A 243 -7.52 -9.81 27.92
CA LEU A 243 -8.66 -9.56 27.04
C LEU A 243 -8.28 -8.63 25.87
N ALA A 244 -7.51 -7.58 26.13
CA ALA A 244 -7.07 -6.65 25.09
C ALA A 244 -6.17 -7.35 24.05
N VAL A 245 -5.21 -8.17 24.50
CA VAL A 245 -4.35 -8.97 23.62
C VAL A 245 -5.18 -10.00 22.83
N ALA A 246 -6.12 -10.68 23.48
CA ALA A 246 -7.01 -11.62 22.81
C ALA A 246 -7.88 -10.93 21.75
N GLY A 247 -8.40 -9.74 22.05
CA GLY A 247 -9.18 -8.92 21.12
C GLY A 247 -8.37 -8.48 19.90
N CYS A 248 -7.13 -8.01 20.10
CA CYS A 248 -6.21 -7.70 19.00
C CYS A 248 -5.89 -8.94 18.15
N GLY A 249 -5.65 -10.09 18.78
CA GLY A 249 -5.43 -11.36 18.09
C GLY A 249 -6.64 -11.77 17.24
N ALA A 250 -7.85 -11.62 17.77
CA ALA A 250 -9.10 -11.89 17.05
C ALA A 250 -9.28 -10.95 15.84
N LEU A 251 -8.96 -9.66 15.97
CA LEU A 251 -9.00 -8.70 14.86
C LEU A 251 -8.00 -9.05 13.75
N VAL A 252 -6.76 -9.39 14.10
CA VAL A 252 -5.73 -9.82 13.14
C VAL A 252 -6.15 -11.11 12.44
N TYR A 253 -6.69 -12.08 13.18
CA TYR A 253 -7.21 -13.31 12.60
C TYR A 253 -8.35 -13.02 11.61
N ALA A 254 -9.34 -12.20 11.99
CA ALA A 254 -10.43 -11.79 11.13
C ALA A 254 -9.93 -11.07 9.86
N ALA A 255 -8.97 -10.15 9.98
CA ALA A 255 -8.37 -9.45 8.85
C ALA A 255 -7.68 -10.41 7.86
N THR A 256 -6.88 -11.36 8.38
CA THR A 256 -6.21 -12.36 7.53
C THR A 256 -7.20 -13.36 6.92
N PHE A 257 -8.31 -13.63 7.59
CA PHE A 257 -9.38 -14.46 7.05
C PHE A 257 -10.04 -13.76 5.86
N ILE A 258 -10.54 -12.52 6.02
CA ILE A 258 -11.21 -11.76 4.96
C ILE A 258 -10.30 -11.60 3.73
N THR A 259 -9.01 -11.33 3.92
CA THR A 259 -8.04 -11.18 2.83
C THR A 259 -7.63 -12.49 2.13
N LYS A 260 -7.98 -13.64 2.70
CA LYS A 260 -7.79 -14.97 2.09
C LYS A 260 -9.06 -15.49 1.40
N VAL A 261 -10.24 -14.98 1.73
CA VAL A 261 -11.48 -15.43 1.09
C VAL A 261 -11.47 -15.08 -0.40
N GLU A 262 -11.65 -16.09 -1.23
CA GLU A 262 -11.70 -16.00 -2.69
C GLU A 262 -12.92 -16.78 -3.23
N LYS A 263 -13.64 -16.19 -4.17
CA LYS A 263 -14.61 -16.88 -5.01
C LYS A 263 -13.89 -17.45 -6.23
N ARG A 264 -13.96 -18.77 -6.39
CA ARG A 264 -13.28 -19.47 -7.48
C ARG A 264 -14.19 -19.52 -8.71
N LEU A 265 -13.79 -18.87 -9.80
CA LEU A 265 -14.50 -18.94 -11.08
C LEU A 265 -13.85 -20.01 -11.96
N PRO A 266 -14.55 -21.10 -12.31
CA PRO A 266 -13.99 -22.15 -13.16
C PRO A 266 -13.80 -21.64 -14.60
N LEU A 267 -12.59 -21.83 -15.12
CA LEU A 267 -12.22 -21.51 -16.48
C LEU A 267 -12.31 -22.71 -17.41
N VAL A 268 -12.58 -22.42 -18.67
CA VAL A 268 -12.53 -23.38 -19.77
C VAL A 268 -11.65 -22.82 -20.86
N TYR A 269 -10.53 -23.49 -21.14
CA TYR A 269 -9.66 -23.17 -22.27
C TYR A 269 -10.16 -23.85 -23.54
N TYR A 270 -10.54 -23.06 -24.55
CA TYR A 270 -11.16 -23.57 -25.77
C TYR A 270 -10.17 -24.37 -26.64
N LYS A 271 -8.94 -23.85 -26.85
CA LYS A 271 -7.91 -24.52 -27.67
C LYS A 271 -7.34 -25.79 -27.04
N ARG A 272 -7.30 -25.86 -25.71
CA ARG A 272 -6.78 -27.03 -24.98
C ARG A 272 -7.74 -28.21 -25.08
N ARG A 273 -9.04 -27.98 -24.91
CA ARG A 273 -10.06 -29.02 -25.02
C ARG A 273 -10.21 -29.59 -26.44
N LEU A 274 -9.95 -28.80 -27.48
CA LEU A 274 -9.95 -29.30 -28.85
C LEU A 274 -8.81 -30.32 -29.05
N LYS A 275 -7.61 -30.06 -28.52
CA LYS A 275 -6.49 -31.01 -28.59
C LYS A 275 -6.72 -32.28 -27.75
N GLU A 276 -7.33 -32.14 -26.59
CA GLU A 276 -7.70 -33.27 -25.71
C GLU A 276 -8.77 -34.14 -26.38
N ARG A 277 -9.87 -33.55 -26.90
CA ARG A 277 -10.89 -34.27 -27.66
C ARG A 277 -10.34 -34.91 -28.93
N GLN A 278 -9.47 -34.22 -29.66
CA GLN A 278 -8.91 -34.75 -30.90
C GLN A 278 -7.93 -35.90 -30.61
N LYS A 279 -7.20 -35.88 -29.48
CA LYS A 279 -6.41 -37.04 -29.01
C LYS A 279 -7.29 -38.21 -28.54
N GLU A 280 -8.41 -37.93 -27.90
CA GLU A 280 -9.39 -38.94 -27.46
C GLU A 280 -10.01 -39.67 -28.67
N ILE A 281 -10.33 -38.94 -29.74
CA ILE A 281 -10.87 -39.49 -31.00
C ILE A 281 -9.81 -40.31 -31.76
N THR A 282 -8.53 -39.89 -31.75
CA THR A 282 -7.47 -40.54 -32.55
C THR A 282 -6.80 -41.74 -31.86
N HIS A 283 -6.72 -41.77 -30.52
CA HIS A 283 -5.95 -42.80 -29.78
C HIS A 283 -6.77 -43.69 -28.84
N GLY A 284 -8.11 -43.57 -28.84
CA GLY A 284 -9.04 -44.55 -28.26
C GLY A 284 -9.09 -44.62 -26.73
N ILE A 285 -7.98 -44.41 -26.01
CA ILE A 285 -7.95 -44.44 -24.55
C ILE A 285 -6.80 -43.55 -24.05
N LEU A 286 -7.12 -42.43 -23.40
CA LEU A 286 -6.14 -41.71 -22.58
C LEU A 286 -6.08 -42.39 -21.20
N PRO A 287 -4.88 -42.62 -20.62
CA PRO A 287 -4.79 -42.90 -19.19
C PRO A 287 -5.47 -41.75 -18.43
N PRO A 288 -6.16 -42.02 -17.31
CA PRO A 288 -6.81 -40.99 -16.52
C PRO A 288 -5.77 -39.93 -16.15
N GLU A 289 -5.84 -38.76 -16.77
CA GLU A 289 -4.99 -37.64 -16.39
C GLU A 289 -5.25 -37.39 -14.90
N PRO A 290 -4.20 -37.32 -14.06
CA PRO A 290 -4.38 -37.11 -12.62
C PRO A 290 -5.29 -35.91 -12.46
N GLN A 291 -6.39 -36.07 -11.71
CA GLN A 291 -7.46 -35.11 -11.49
C GLN A 291 -6.87 -33.72 -11.18
N ARG A 292 -6.54 -32.96 -12.22
CA ARG A 292 -6.07 -31.58 -12.09
C ARG A 292 -7.30 -30.82 -11.65
N ALA A 293 -7.21 -30.19 -10.47
CA ALA A 293 -8.24 -29.28 -10.02
C ALA A 293 -8.59 -28.33 -11.17
N PRO A 294 -9.88 -28.13 -11.49
CA PRO A 294 -10.27 -27.31 -12.63
C PRO A 294 -9.60 -25.95 -12.50
N ASP A 295 -8.94 -25.51 -13.56
CA ASP A 295 -8.30 -24.20 -13.61
C ASP A 295 -9.35 -23.13 -13.26
N TYR A 296 -9.03 -22.26 -12.31
CA TYR A 296 -9.97 -21.27 -11.81
C TYR A 296 -9.29 -19.92 -11.59
N ILE A 297 -10.09 -18.86 -11.69
CA ILE A 297 -9.68 -17.52 -11.31
C ILE A 297 -10.15 -17.24 -9.89
N PRO A 298 -9.24 -16.87 -8.98
CA PRO A 298 -9.62 -16.41 -7.66
C PRO A 298 -10.08 -14.95 -7.72
N LEU A 299 -11.37 -14.70 -7.56
CA LEU A 299 -11.90 -13.36 -7.28
C LEU A 299 -11.90 -13.14 -5.76
N ARG A 300 -11.01 -12.27 -5.29
CA ARG A 300 -10.93 -11.91 -3.85
C ARG A 300 -12.06 -10.96 -3.46
N LEU A 301 -12.50 -11.01 -2.20
CA LEU A 301 -13.49 -10.06 -1.67
C LEU A 301 -13.01 -8.61 -1.78
N THR A 302 -11.75 -8.36 -1.42
CA THR A 302 -11.10 -7.04 -1.50
C THR A 302 -9.85 -7.14 -2.37
N PRO A 303 -9.88 -6.68 -3.63
CA PRO A 303 -8.73 -6.74 -4.53
C PRO A 303 -7.50 -5.98 -3.98
N SER A 304 -7.75 -4.82 -3.37
CA SER A 304 -6.77 -3.96 -2.69
C SER A 304 -6.28 -4.49 -1.33
N GLY A 305 -6.89 -5.53 -0.78
CA GLY A 305 -6.57 -6.05 0.55
C GLY A 305 -6.69 -4.96 1.63
N THR A 306 -5.65 -4.79 2.45
CA THR A 306 -5.58 -3.74 3.49
C THR A 306 -5.21 -2.36 2.95
N GLY A 307 -4.88 -2.24 1.66
CA GLY A 307 -4.57 -0.95 1.04
C GLY A 307 -5.75 0.01 1.04
N SER A 308 -6.99 -0.51 0.95
CA SER A 308 -8.20 0.31 1.05
C SER A 308 -8.36 0.98 2.42
N LEU A 309 -7.83 0.38 3.50
CA LEU A 309 -7.84 0.96 4.85
C LEU A 309 -6.87 2.14 4.96
N LEU A 310 -5.73 2.08 4.27
CA LEU A 310 -4.79 3.21 4.13
C LEU A 310 -5.46 4.36 3.38
N MET A 311 -6.13 4.04 2.26
CA MET A 311 -6.91 5.03 1.51
C MET A 311 -8.01 5.66 2.38
N ALA A 312 -8.76 4.87 3.14
CA ALA A 312 -9.78 5.38 4.06
C ALA A 312 -9.21 6.38 5.06
N SER A 313 -8.03 6.09 5.60
CA SER A 313 -7.32 6.98 6.54
C SER A 313 -6.92 8.30 5.88
N PHE A 314 -6.44 8.25 4.63
CA PHE A 314 -6.15 9.45 3.84
C PHE A 314 -7.42 10.27 3.57
N VAL A 315 -8.48 9.65 3.06
CA VAL A 315 -9.75 10.33 2.74
C VAL A 315 -10.37 10.95 4.00
N PHE A 316 -10.33 10.23 5.13
CA PHE A 316 -10.82 10.72 6.40
C PHE A 316 -10.06 11.96 6.90
N SER A 317 -8.74 12.00 6.70
CA SER A 317 -7.91 13.16 7.06
C SER A 317 -8.08 14.34 6.09
N LEU A 318 -8.30 14.05 4.81
CA LEU A 318 -8.43 15.05 3.75
C LEU A 318 -9.80 15.75 3.78
N LEU A 319 -10.86 15.07 4.19
CA LEU A 319 -12.23 15.60 4.10
C LEU A 319 -12.41 16.94 4.85
N PRO A 320 -11.99 17.09 6.13
CA PRO A 320 -12.07 18.38 6.82
C PRO A 320 -11.12 19.42 6.23
N ALA A 321 -9.94 19.00 5.76
CA ALA A 321 -8.97 19.90 5.14
C ALA A 321 -9.52 20.52 3.85
N CYS A 322 -10.21 19.75 3.01
CA CYS A 322 -10.89 20.26 1.82
C CYS A 322 -12.05 21.19 2.15
N MET A 323 -12.84 20.90 3.19
CA MET A 323 -13.91 21.80 3.63
C MET A 323 -13.38 23.15 4.12
N GLY A 324 -12.15 23.18 4.67
CA GLY A 324 -11.49 24.42 5.08
C GLY A 324 -11.28 25.42 3.96
N TRP A 325 -11.26 24.95 2.70
CA TRP A 325 -11.09 25.80 1.52
C TRP A 325 -12.41 26.49 1.12
N LEU A 326 -13.56 25.88 1.46
CA LEU A 326 -14.87 26.49 1.23
C LEU A 326 -15.27 27.39 2.39
N SER A 327 -15.16 26.89 3.63
CA SER A 327 -15.37 27.71 4.82
C SER A 327 -14.65 27.13 6.05
N PRO A 328 -13.90 27.96 6.80
CA PRO A 328 -13.18 27.50 7.98
C PRO A 328 -14.12 27.02 9.10
N ALA A 329 -15.32 27.62 9.21
CA ALA A 329 -16.33 27.24 10.21
C ALA A 329 -16.97 25.87 9.93
N ALA A 330 -17.27 25.54 8.67
CA ALA A 330 -17.80 24.22 8.35
C ALA A 330 -16.74 23.13 8.50
N ALA A 331 -15.48 23.46 8.22
CA ALA A 331 -14.35 22.55 8.40
C ALA A 331 -14.12 22.18 9.86
N SER A 332 -14.16 23.16 10.76
CA SER A 332 -14.02 22.91 12.20
C SER A 332 -15.22 22.16 12.76
N ALA A 333 -16.44 22.46 12.30
CA ALA A 333 -17.65 21.73 12.69
C ALA A 333 -17.61 20.26 12.21
N LEU A 334 -17.22 20.01 10.96
CA LEU A 334 -17.05 18.65 10.44
C LEU A 334 -15.95 17.91 11.19
N ALA A 335 -14.80 18.56 11.42
CA ALA A 335 -13.72 17.96 12.20
C ALA A 335 -14.19 17.61 13.62
N ALA A 336 -14.88 18.52 14.31
CA ALA A 336 -15.41 18.26 15.64
C ALA A 336 -16.36 17.05 15.65
N LEU A 337 -17.19 16.90 14.63
CA LEU A 337 -18.11 15.76 14.51
C LEU A 337 -17.39 14.45 14.19
N MET A 338 -16.46 14.47 13.22
CA MET A 338 -15.76 13.26 12.77
C MET A 338 -14.73 12.75 13.78
N PHE A 339 -14.07 13.66 14.51
CA PHE A 339 -13.07 13.31 15.52
C PHE A 339 -13.66 13.13 16.93
N SER A 340 -14.98 13.34 17.11
CA SER A 340 -15.66 13.05 18.37
C SER A 340 -15.52 11.57 18.74
N PRO A 341 -15.14 11.22 19.99
CA PRO A 341 -14.83 9.85 20.38
C PRO A 341 -16.02 8.88 20.22
N ALA A 342 -17.26 9.37 20.31
CA ALA A 342 -18.45 8.55 20.13
C ALA A 342 -18.79 8.28 18.65
N VAL A 343 -18.53 9.26 17.77
CA VAL A 343 -18.94 9.23 16.35
C VAL A 343 -17.80 8.71 15.47
N LYS A 344 -16.55 8.91 15.87
CA LYS A 344 -15.34 8.53 15.12
C LYS A 344 -15.35 7.08 14.62
N PRO A 345 -15.68 6.04 15.42
CA PRO A 345 -15.67 4.65 14.93
C PRO A 345 -16.65 4.45 13.76
N TRP A 346 -17.85 5.02 13.88
CA TRP A 346 -18.90 4.91 12.87
C TRP A 346 -18.59 5.71 11.61
N ALA A 347 -18.15 6.97 11.78
CA ALA A 347 -17.78 7.84 10.68
C ALA A 347 -16.61 7.26 9.87
N PHE A 348 -15.59 6.72 10.55
CA PHE A 348 -14.49 6.02 9.90
C PHE A 348 -14.96 4.75 9.19
N GLY A 349 -15.84 3.95 9.82
CA GLY A 349 -16.43 2.76 9.22
C GLY A 349 -17.17 3.05 7.90
N VAL A 350 -17.93 4.14 7.83
CA VAL A 350 -18.61 4.58 6.59
C VAL A 350 -17.59 4.95 5.51
N VAL A 351 -16.52 5.69 5.86
CA VAL A 351 -15.45 6.03 4.91
C VAL A 351 -14.72 4.78 4.42
N VAL A 352 -14.46 3.80 5.30
CA VAL A 352 -13.87 2.50 4.93
C VAL A 352 -14.80 1.74 3.99
N MET A 353 -16.10 1.68 4.27
CA MET A 353 -17.08 1.04 3.40
C MET A 353 -17.06 1.68 2.00
N LEU A 354 -17.11 3.01 1.94
CA LEU A 354 -17.10 3.77 0.68
C LEU A 354 -15.82 3.52 -0.12
N THR A 355 -14.65 3.65 0.52
CA THR A 355 -13.35 3.50 -0.14
C THR A 355 -13.08 2.06 -0.57
N CYS A 356 -13.49 1.06 0.22
CA CYS A 356 -13.41 -0.35 -0.15
C CYS A 356 -14.38 -0.72 -1.29
N TYR A 357 -15.59 -0.17 -1.28
CA TYR A 357 -16.60 -0.46 -2.31
C TYR A 357 -16.20 0.14 -3.67
N LEU A 358 -15.75 1.40 -3.65
CA LEU A 358 -15.27 2.08 -4.84
C LEU A 358 -13.98 1.43 -5.36
N ASP A 359 -13.17 0.82 -4.48
CA ASP A 359 -11.89 0.19 -4.77
C ASP A 359 -11.05 1.03 -5.76
N PHE A 360 -10.55 2.16 -5.27
CA PHE A 360 -9.74 3.10 -6.05
C PHE A 360 -8.46 2.50 -6.65
N SER A 361 -8.05 1.32 -6.19
CA SER A 361 -6.94 0.56 -6.78
C SER A 361 -7.33 -0.19 -8.06
N GLY A 362 -8.63 -0.39 -8.30
CA GLY A 362 -9.20 -1.33 -9.26
C GLY A 362 -10.11 -0.67 -10.29
N GLY A 363 -9.55 0.21 -11.13
CA GLY A 363 -10.25 0.74 -12.30
C GLY A 363 -10.72 -0.37 -13.25
N SER A 364 -11.99 -0.31 -13.63
CA SER A 364 -12.56 -0.86 -14.90
C SER A 364 -12.19 -2.30 -15.30
N ALA A 365 -11.90 -3.18 -14.34
CA ALA A 365 -11.22 -4.43 -14.64
C ALA A 365 -12.09 -5.50 -15.33
N ALA A 366 -13.42 -5.47 -15.24
CA ALA A 366 -14.23 -6.50 -15.89
C ALA A 366 -14.04 -6.51 -17.42
N HIS A 367 -13.96 -5.33 -18.04
CA HIS A 367 -13.71 -5.18 -19.47
C HIS A 367 -12.31 -5.68 -19.86
N ASP A 368 -11.26 -5.08 -19.28
CA ASP A 368 -9.87 -5.43 -19.60
C ASP A 368 -9.57 -6.90 -19.27
N PHE A 369 -10.22 -7.47 -18.25
CA PHE A 369 -10.09 -8.88 -17.88
C PHE A 369 -10.83 -9.81 -18.84
N SER A 370 -11.99 -9.41 -19.36
CA SER A 370 -12.69 -10.15 -20.41
C SER A 370 -11.89 -10.17 -21.73
N GLU A 371 -11.24 -9.05 -22.07
CA GLU A 371 -10.36 -8.95 -23.23
C GLU A 371 -9.12 -9.82 -23.06
N TRP A 372 -8.52 -9.81 -21.86
CA TRP A 372 -7.41 -10.70 -21.51
C TRP A 372 -7.82 -12.18 -21.62
N LEU A 373 -9.00 -12.56 -21.12
CA LEU A 373 -9.54 -13.91 -21.27
C LEU A 373 -9.71 -14.31 -22.73
N GLY A 374 -10.23 -13.40 -23.56
CA GLY A 374 -10.29 -13.57 -25.01
C GLY A 374 -8.92 -13.80 -25.62
N SER A 375 -7.89 -13.05 -25.21
CA SER A 375 -6.52 -13.19 -25.72
C SER A 375 -5.86 -14.53 -25.38
N VAL A 376 -6.27 -15.17 -24.29
CA VAL A 376 -5.75 -16.48 -23.83
C VAL A 376 -6.64 -17.64 -24.33
N ASP A 377 -7.65 -17.36 -25.17
CA ASP A 377 -8.68 -18.31 -25.61
C ASP A 377 -9.32 -19.07 -24.43
N ALA A 378 -9.56 -18.34 -23.34
CA ALA A 378 -10.18 -18.85 -22.13
C ALA A 378 -11.55 -18.19 -21.92
N GLY A 379 -12.54 -18.97 -21.52
CA GLY A 379 -13.88 -18.48 -21.18
C GLY A 379 -14.33 -18.95 -19.81
N VAL A 380 -15.25 -18.20 -19.21
CA VAL A 380 -15.93 -18.63 -17.99
C VAL A 380 -16.94 -19.71 -18.35
N LYS A 381 -16.97 -20.80 -17.57
CA LYS A 381 -17.89 -21.93 -17.84
C LYS A 381 -19.35 -21.45 -17.86
N GLY A 382 -20.05 -21.72 -18.97
CA GLY A 382 -21.49 -21.45 -19.12
C GLY A 382 -21.86 -20.05 -19.62
N ILE A 383 -20.87 -19.23 -20.02
CA ILE A 383 -21.11 -17.85 -20.48
C ILE A 383 -20.39 -17.65 -21.82
N SER A 384 -21.07 -16.99 -22.76
CA SER A 384 -20.49 -16.66 -24.06
C SER A 384 -19.38 -15.60 -23.91
N PRO A 385 -18.25 -15.75 -24.63
CA PRO A 385 -17.16 -14.77 -24.59
C PRO A 385 -17.60 -13.42 -25.16
N GLY A 386 -17.00 -12.34 -24.66
CA GLY A 386 -17.29 -10.96 -25.07
C GLY A 386 -18.17 -10.22 -24.05
N PRO A 387 -19.18 -9.44 -24.49
CA PRO A 387 -19.90 -8.49 -23.62
C PRO A 387 -20.65 -9.17 -22.47
N PHE A 388 -21.17 -10.39 -22.68
CA PHE A 388 -21.83 -11.16 -21.62
C PHE A 388 -20.89 -11.59 -20.50
N THR A 389 -19.62 -11.86 -20.83
CA THR A 389 -18.59 -12.17 -19.82
C THR A 389 -18.25 -10.92 -19.00
N GLU A 390 -18.17 -9.75 -19.64
CA GLU A 390 -17.93 -8.47 -18.96
C GLU A 390 -19.06 -8.13 -17.97
N GLU A 391 -20.31 -8.25 -18.39
CA GLU A 391 -21.47 -7.96 -17.53
C GLU A 391 -21.52 -8.92 -16.33
N PHE A 392 -21.29 -10.21 -16.56
CA PHE A 392 -21.22 -11.21 -15.50
C PHE A 392 -20.12 -10.88 -14.48
N LEU A 393 -18.90 -10.58 -14.96
CA LEU A 393 -17.78 -10.21 -14.09
C LEU A 393 -18.06 -8.92 -13.33
N THR A 394 -18.71 -7.94 -13.94
CA THR A 394 -19.09 -6.67 -13.30
C THR A 394 -20.06 -6.92 -12.15
N ARG A 395 -21.11 -7.73 -12.39
CA ARG A 395 -22.09 -8.09 -11.37
C ARG A 395 -21.44 -8.84 -10.21
N GLU A 396 -20.63 -9.85 -10.51
CA GLU A 396 -19.95 -10.67 -9.50
C GLU A 396 -18.92 -9.88 -8.68
N GLN A 397 -18.11 -9.06 -9.34
CA GLN A 397 -17.18 -8.17 -8.65
C GLN A 397 -17.92 -7.14 -7.79
N GLY A 398 -19.05 -6.60 -8.26
CA GLY A 398 -19.88 -5.67 -7.48
C GLY A 398 -20.40 -6.29 -6.19
N THR A 399 -20.97 -7.51 -6.27
CA THR A 399 -21.45 -8.22 -5.07
C THR A 399 -20.32 -8.58 -4.10
N LEU A 400 -19.17 -9.05 -4.62
CA LEU A 400 -18.01 -9.36 -3.79
C LEU A 400 -17.43 -8.11 -3.11
N ARG A 401 -17.34 -6.99 -3.82
CA ARG A 401 -16.87 -5.70 -3.28
C ARG A 401 -17.80 -5.17 -2.21
N LEU A 402 -19.11 -5.29 -2.37
CA LEU A 402 -20.09 -4.88 -1.36
C LEU A 402 -19.97 -5.72 -0.09
N LEU A 403 -19.81 -7.04 -0.23
CA LEU A 403 -19.60 -7.92 0.92
C LEU A 403 -18.25 -7.63 1.61
N GLY A 404 -17.19 -7.46 0.81
CA GLY A 404 -15.84 -7.16 1.28
C GLY A 404 -15.76 -5.80 1.99
N SER A 405 -16.41 -4.77 1.45
CA SER A 405 -16.44 -3.43 2.06
C SER A 405 -17.21 -3.42 3.38
N LEU A 406 -18.32 -4.17 3.47
CA LEU A 406 -19.07 -4.32 4.70
C LEU A 406 -18.23 -5.02 5.79
N CYS A 407 -17.54 -6.11 5.45
CA CYS A 407 -16.66 -6.81 6.38
C CYS A 407 -15.48 -5.93 6.84
N MET A 408 -14.85 -5.19 5.93
CA MET A 408 -13.75 -4.27 6.27
C MET A 408 -14.20 -3.09 7.12
N ALA A 409 -15.39 -2.54 6.85
CA ALA A 409 -15.99 -1.50 7.67
C ALA A 409 -16.29 -2.00 9.08
N GLY A 410 -16.87 -3.21 9.21
CA GLY A 410 -17.09 -3.84 10.51
C GLY A 410 -15.78 -4.06 11.29
N LEU A 411 -14.73 -4.53 10.61
CA LEU A 411 -13.39 -4.69 11.20
C LEU A 411 -12.80 -3.36 11.68
N ALA A 412 -12.93 -2.29 10.89
CA ALA A 412 -12.45 -0.96 11.24
C ALA A 412 -13.21 -0.34 12.42
N ILE A 413 -14.53 -0.52 12.48
CA ILE A 413 -15.35 -0.09 13.62
C ILE A 413 -14.93 -0.85 14.88
N ALA A 414 -14.77 -2.18 14.77
CA ALA A 414 -14.35 -3.03 15.88
C ALA A 414 -12.95 -2.64 16.40
N ALA A 415 -12.01 -2.32 15.50
CA ALA A 415 -10.69 -1.80 15.85
C ALA A 415 -10.79 -0.51 16.69
N HIS A 416 -11.50 0.51 16.19
CA HIS A 416 -11.65 1.76 16.95
C HIS A 416 -12.39 1.60 18.28
N LEU A 417 -13.36 0.71 18.35
CA LEU A 417 -14.07 0.42 19.60
C LEU A 417 -13.17 -0.29 20.62
N LEU A 418 -12.31 -1.20 20.14
CA LEU A 418 -11.29 -1.85 20.96
C LEU A 418 -10.29 -0.82 21.50
N ASP A 419 -9.83 0.12 20.66
CA ASP A 419 -8.92 1.18 21.13
C ASP A 419 -9.60 2.12 22.14
N ALA A 420 -10.88 2.45 21.95
CA ALA A 420 -11.65 3.26 22.89
C ALA A 420 -11.84 2.58 24.26
N THR A 421 -12.07 1.26 24.27
CA THR A 421 -12.19 0.47 25.50
C THR A 421 -10.84 0.30 26.20
N CYS A 422 -9.77 0.01 25.44
CA CYS A 422 -8.41 -0.08 25.98
C CYS A 422 -7.97 1.25 26.61
N THR A 423 -8.24 2.38 25.96
CA THR A 423 -7.87 3.70 26.51
C THR A 423 -8.58 3.96 27.84
N ARG A 424 -9.86 3.58 27.99
CA ARG A 424 -10.61 3.75 29.23
C ARG A 424 -10.16 2.82 30.35
N GLN A 425 -9.77 1.58 30.03
CA GLN A 425 -9.47 0.55 31.04
C GLN A 425 -7.99 0.45 31.39
N LEU A 426 -7.09 0.75 30.44
CA LEU A 426 -5.65 0.55 30.56
C LEU A 426 -4.86 1.85 30.49
N GLY A 427 -5.50 2.98 30.15
CA GLY A 427 -4.85 4.29 30.04
C GLY A 427 -3.96 4.46 28.79
N PHE A 428 -3.85 3.44 27.94
CA PHE A 428 -3.13 3.49 26.67
C PHE A 428 -3.98 2.91 25.53
N SER A 429 -3.77 3.43 24.32
CA SER A 429 -4.37 2.89 23.09
C SER A 429 -3.44 1.85 22.48
N LEU A 430 -3.99 0.72 22.06
CA LEU A 430 -3.23 -0.31 21.36
C LEU A 430 -2.97 0.08 19.90
N ASP A 431 -3.80 0.94 19.30
CA ASP A 431 -3.72 1.29 17.88
C ASP A 431 -3.97 0.06 16.99
N SER A 432 -5.08 -0.60 17.26
CA SER A 432 -5.48 -1.87 16.65
C SER A 432 -5.60 -1.83 15.11
N LEU A 433 -5.89 -0.65 14.54
CA LEU A 433 -5.91 -0.42 13.09
C LEU A 433 -4.53 -0.67 12.46
N SER A 434 -3.45 -0.26 13.12
CA SER A 434 -2.10 -0.42 12.59
C SER A 434 -1.65 -1.89 12.59
N LEU A 435 -2.12 -2.72 13.52
CA LEU A 435 -1.92 -4.18 13.47
C LEU A 435 -2.60 -4.81 12.25
N ILE A 436 -3.83 -4.39 11.94
CA ILE A 436 -4.54 -4.87 10.77
C ILE A 436 -3.74 -4.54 9.50
N LEU A 437 -3.26 -3.29 9.38
CA LEU A 437 -2.41 -2.85 8.27
C LEU A 437 -1.13 -3.69 8.16
N MET A 438 -0.44 -3.89 9.29
CA MET A 438 0.79 -4.69 9.36
C MET A 438 0.56 -6.14 8.94
N SER A 439 -0.54 -6.76 9.37
CA SER A 439 -0.88 -8.15 9.00
C SER A 439 -1.12 -8.33 7.50
N GLY A 440 -1.77 -7.36 6.86
CA GLY A 440 -2.03 -7.38 5.42
C GLY A 440 -0.75 -7.25 4.61
N PHE A 441 0.19 -6.39 5.04
CA PHE A 441 1.49 -6.29 4.42
C PHE A 441 2.30 -7.59 4.57
N ILE A 442 2.40 -8.14 5.79
CA ILE A 442 3.14 -9.39 6.04
C ILE A 442 2.60 -10.51 5.16
N THR A 443 1.28 -10.62 5.04
CA THR A 443 0.63 -11.62 4.17
C THR A 443 1.02 -11.41 2.70
N THR A 444 1.06 -10.16 2.24
CA THR A 444 1.42 -9.82 0.85
C THR A 444 2.90 -10.08 0.58
N ALA A 445 3.79 -9.64 1.48
CA ALA A 445 5.22 -9.90 1.41
C ALA A 445 5.52 -11.41 1.42
N HIS A 446 4.82 -12.17 2.26
CA HIS A 446 4.93 -13.63 2.31
C HIS A 446 4.51 -14.27 0.98
N ARG A 447 3.38 -13.86 0.40
CA ARG A 447 2.92 -14.35 -0.92
C ARG A 447 3.94 -14.03 -2.02
N GLN A 448 4.52 -12.83 -2.02
CA GLN A 448 5.55 -12.45 -2.99
C GLN A 448 6.84 -13.26 -2.81
N ALA A 449 7.28 -13.47 -1.57
CA ALA A 449 8.45 -14.31 -1.29
C ALA A 449 8.23 -15.76 -1.74
N GLN A 450 7.06 -16.34 -1.47
CA GLN A 450 6.69 -17.66 -1.97
C GLN A 450 6.66 -17.73 -3.50
N ALA A 451 6.15 -16.69 -4.16
CA ALA A 451 6.15 -16.62 -5.62
C ALA A 451 7.59 -16.65 -6.17
N LEU A 452 8.49 -15.84 -5.61
CA LEU A 452 9.89 -15.79 -6.01
C LEU A 452 10.63 -17.13 -5.82
N LEU A 453 10.29 -17.88 -4.78
CA LEU A 453 10.82 -19.24 -4.55
C LEU A 453 10.34 -20.26 -5.59
N ARG A 454 9.12 -20.09 -6.12
CA ARG A 454 8.52 -21.02 -7.08
C ARG A 454 8.97 -20.76 -8.53
N ILE A 455 9.26 -19.51 -8.90
CA ILE A 455 9.70 -19.13 -10.26
C ILE A 455 10.82 -20.03 -10.81
N PRO A 456 11.96 -20.25 -10.12
CA PRO A 456 13.04 -21.07 -10.67
C PRO A 456 12.66 -22.55 -10.85
N ARG A 457 11.72 -23.07 -10.05
CA ARG A 457 11.19 -24.43 -10.22
C ARG A 457 10.31 -24.51 -11.46
N LEU A 458 9.42 -23.53 -11.62
CA LEU A 458 8.54 -23.41 -12.79
C LEU A 458 9.33 -23.22 -14.09
N SER A 459 10.39 -22.40 -14.08
CA SER A 459 11.21 -22.19 -15.28
C SER A 459 11.96 -23.45 -15.69
N ARG A 460 12.42 -24.26 -14.73
CA ARG A 460 13.04 -25.57 -15.01
C ARG A 460 12.02 -26.56 -15.57
N ALA A 461 10.83 -26.63 -14.98
CA ALA A 461 9.76 -27.50 -15.48
C ALA A 461 9.34 -27.11 -16.91
N LEU A 462 9.19 -25.81 -17.19
CA LEU A 462 8.88 -25.32 -18.54
C LEU A 462 10.00 -25.59 -19.55
N ALA A 463 11.26 -25.52 -19.12
CA ALA A 463 12.39 -25.89 -19.98
C ALA A 463 12.36 -27.39 -20.33
N GLN A 464 12.09 -28.25 -19.34
CA GLN A 464 11.95 -29.70 -19.55
C GLN A 464 10.79 -30.03 -20.48
N GLU A 465 9.60 -29.43 -20.29
CA GLU A 465 8.47 -29.64 -21.21
C GLU A 465 8.79 -29.18 -22.64
N ARG A 466 9.49 -28.06 -22.80
CA ARG A 466 9.92 -27.58 -24.14
C ARG A 466 10.89 -28.54 -24.81
N GLU A 467 11.78 -29.19 -24.06
CA GLU A 467 12.67 -30.21 -24.59
C GLU A 467 11.93 -31.49 -24.99
N LEU A 468 11.00 -31.96 -24.14
CA LEU A 468 10.14 -33.11 -24.46
C LEU A 468 9.31 -32.88 -25.73
N LEU A 469 8.75 -31.68 -25.89
CA LEU A 469 8.00 -31.32 -27.10
C LEU A 469 8.87 -31.32 -28.35
N LYS A 470 10.09 -30.79 -28.27
CA LYS A 470 11.05 -30.82 -29.39
C LYS A 470 11.40 -32.26 -29.79
N LEU A 471 11.63 -33.14 -28.81
CA LEU A 471 11.91 -34.56 -29.09
C LEU A 471 10.70 -35.25 -29.73
N SER A 472 9.48 -34.96 -29.27
CA SER A 472 8.27 -35.52 -29.87
C SER A 472 8.00 -35.02 -31.30
N SER A 473 8.41 -33.80 -31.64
CA SER A 473 8.27 -33.26 -33.01
C SER A 473 9.35 -33.73 -33.99
N ILE A 474 10.41 -34.37 -33.51
CA ILE A 474 11.48 -34.95 -34.35
C ILE A 474 11.17 -36.42 -34.67
N GLY A 475 10.34 -37.08 -33.85
CA GLY A 475 9.91 -38.47 -34.05
C GLY A 475 8.63 -38.65 -34.88
N ALA A 476 8.01 -37.56 -35.35
CA ALA A 476 6.88 -37.53 -36.27
C ALA A 476 7.30 -36.80 -37.54
#